data_AF-A0A9P1AZ34-F1
#
_entry.id   AF-A0A9P1AZ34-F1
#
_cell.length_a   1.000
_cell.length_b   1.000
_cell.length_c   1.000
_cell.angle_alpha   90.00
_cell.angle_beta   90.00
_cell.angle_gamma   90.00
#
_symmetry.space_group_name_H-M   'P 1'
#
loop_
_entity.id
_entity.type
_entity.pdbx_description
1 polymer ?
#
loop_
_entity_poly.entity_id
_entity_poly.type
_entity_poly.pdbx_seq_one_letter_code
_entity_poly.pdbx_strand_id
1 'polypeptide(L)'
;MPGDNRFYKYLVVYPFNVLSIGKITIIILLIFSLYGWDAEQKTSGTNFLLAIYDILAIGVAAVSLWFIVQKFYWLKVEAVFNIIGMVLSIASISTSFVVTLVPASIQSLTHILTLSLWIFSAFWAWRETYNNVSNLFITEWGAGTDETEIEYLEQNF
;
A
#
# COMPACT_ATOMS: atom_id res chain seq x y z
N MET A 1 -36.78 10.57 7.99
CA MET A 1 -35.74 11.25 7.19
C MET A 1 -34.61 10.27 7.00
N PRO A 2 -34.34 9.79 5.78
CA PRO A 2 -33.22 8.87 5.54
C PRO A 2 -31.93 9.64 5.79
N GLY A 3 -31.09 9.14 6.69
CA GLY A 3 -29.79 9.73 7.01
C GLY A 3 -28.93 9.77 5.76
N ASP A 4 -28.39 10.94 5.46
CA ASP A 4 -27.61 11.21 4.27
C ASP A 4 -26.27 10.48 4.34
N ASN A 5 -26.23 9.24 3.81
CA ASN A 5 -25.04 8.36 3.73
C ASN A 5 -23.91 8.95 2.86
N ARG A 6 -24.08 10.14 2.29
CA ARG A 6 -23.07 10.82 1.46
C ARG A 6 -21.77 11.09 2.23
N PHE A 7 -21.83 11.37 3.53
CA PHE A 7 -20.63 11.65 4.33
C PHE A 7 -19.71 10.42 4.49
N TYR A 8 -20.29 9.22 4.65
CA TYR A 8 -19.53 7.95 4.64
C TYR A 8 -18.95 7.66 3.26
N LYS A 9 -19.70 7.97 2.19
CA LYS A 9 -19.21 7.81 0.82
C LYS A 9 -17.95 8.64 0.60
N TYR A 10 -17.90 9.91 1.03
CA TYR A 10 -16.69 10.73 0.89
C TYR A 10 -15.49 10.26 1.74
N LEU A 11 -15.73 9.71 2.93
CA LEU A 11 -14.67 9.16 3.80
C LEU A 11 -14.10 7.82 3.31
N VAL A 12 -14.92 7.02 2.62
CA VAL A 12 -14.56 5.69 2.12
C VAL A 12 -14.07 5.74 0.65
N VAL A 13 -14.56 6.70 -0.15
CA VAL A 13 -14.40 6.72 -1.62
C VAL A 13 -13.35 7.75 -2.10
N TYR A 14 -12.93 8.72 -1.28
CA TYR A 14 -12.08 9.83 -1.74
C TYR A 14 -10.96 10.19 -0.77
N PRO A 15 -9.85 10.77 -1.26
CA PRO A 15 -8.55 10.13 -1.53
C PRO A 15 -7.88 9.46 -0.30
N PHE A 16 -8.45 9.63 0.89
CA PHE A 16 -8.07 9.02 2.15
C PHE A 16 -8.80 7.69 2.39
N ASN A 17 -8.86 6.84 1.37
CA ASN A 17 -9.29 5.46 1.57
C ASN A 17 -8.33 4.81 2.59
N VAL A 18 -8.86 3.92 3.41
CA VAL A 18 -8.12 3.09 4.37
C VAL A 18 -6.89 2.43 3.72
N LEU A 19 -7.00 2.06 2.44
CA LEU A 19 -5.86 1.54 1.65
C LEU A 19 -4.77 2.59 1.42
N SER A 20 -5.13 3.83 1.05
CA SER A 20 -4.18 4.94 0.86
C SER A 20 -3.40 5.22 2.15
N ILE A 21 -4.12 5.30 3.28
CA ILE A 21 -3.51 5.50 4.60
C ILE A 21 -2.59 4.34 4.95
N GLY A 22 -3.02 3.11 4.65
CA GLY A 22 -2.20 1.90 4.82
C GLY A 22 -0.88 1.97 4.03
N LYS A 23 -0.93 2.33 2.74
CA LYS A 23 0.29 2.45 1.91
C LYS A 23 1.23 3.55 2.38
N ILE A 24 0.70 4.72 2.75
CA ILE A 24 1.50 5.81 3.30
C ILE A 24 2.19 5.37 4.61
N THR A 25 1.45 4.67 5.48
CA THR A 25 1.99 4.16 6.74
C THR A 25 3.11 3.13 6.49
N ILE A 26 2.93 2.22 5.52
CA ILE A 26 3.98 1.27 5.10
C ILE A 26 5.23 2.01 4.64
N ILE A 27 5.09 3.04 3.78
CA ILE A 27 6.22 3.82 3.28
C ILE A 27 6.98 4.49 4.44
N ILE A 28 6.26 5.11 5.39
CA ILE A 28 6.86 5.77 6.56
C ILE A 28 7.61 4.76 7.43
N LEU A 29 7.02 3.60 7.72
CA LEU A 29 7.68 2.55 8.52
C LEU A 29 8.96 2.05 7.86
N LEU A 30 8.96 1.85 6.55
CA LEU A 30 10.13 1.39 5.81
C LEU A 30 11.22 2.48 5.71
N ILE A 31 10.84 3.76 5.59
CA ILE A 31 11.80 4.87 5.68
C ILE A 31 12.43 4.91 7.08
N PHE A 32 11.65 4.71 8.14
CA PHE A 32 12.21 4.62 9.49
C PHE A 32 13.11 3.39 9.68
N SER A 33 12.78 2.25 9.08
CA SER A 33 13.66 1.06 9.05
C SER A 33 15.00 1.39 8.37
N LEU A 34 14.96 2.06 7.21
CA LEU A 34 16.16 2.49 6.48
C LEU A 34 16.97 3.55 7.24
N TYR A 35 16.31 4.46 7.95
CA TYR A 35 16.99 5.47 8.77
C TYR A 35 17.60 4.88 10.05
N GLY A 36 16.94 3.87 10.63
CA GLY A 36 17.43 3.09 11.75
C GLY A 36 18.57 2.13 11.39
N TRP A 37 19.02 2.12 10.13
CA TRP A 37 20.20 1.41 9.69
C TRP A 37 21.46 1.97 10.35
N ASP A 38 21.88 1.33 11.44
CA ASP A 38 23.06 1.75 12.19
C ASP A 38 24.35 1.59 11.37
N ALA A 39 25.36 2.42 11.66
CA ALA A 39 26.64 2.41 10.98
C ALA A 39 27.39 1.06 11.13
N GLU A 40 27.17 0.34 12.24
CA GLU A 40 27.71 -1.00 12.48
C GLU A 40 27.09 -2.08 11.58
N GLN A 41 25.87 -1.87 11.07
CA GLN A 41 25.21 -2.80 10.16
C GLN A 41 25.68 -2.65 8.70
N LYS A 42 26.56 -1.70 8.36
CA LYS A 42 26.98 -1.48 6.96
C LYS A 42 27.96 -2.53 6.41
N THR A 43 28.52 -3.38 7.25
CA THR A 43 29.67 -4.25 6.89
C THR A 43 29.31 -5.69 6.54
N SER A 44 28.06 -6.13 6.75
CA SER A 44 27.62 -7.50 6.40
C SER A 44 26.75 -7.51 5.13
N GLY A 45 27.04 -8.40 4.18
CA GLY A 45 26.31 -8.51 2.91
C GLY A 45 24.82 -8.88 3.08
N THR A 46 24.47 -9.57 4.16
CA THR A 46 23.08 -9.86 4.54
C THR A 46 22.31 -8.61 4.95
N ASN A 47 22.98 -7.59 5.50
CA ASN A 47 22.32 -6.34 5.86
C ASN A 47 21.95 -5.60 4.58
N PHE A 48 22.84 -5.55 3.58
CA PHE A 48 22.57 -4.93 2.28
C PHE A 48 21.30 -5.46 1.59
N LEU A 49 21.02 -6.76 1.68
CA LEU A 49 19.78 -7.35 1.16
C LEU A 49 18.52 -6.80 1.84
N LEU A 50 18.59 -6.52 3.14
CA LEU A 50 17.48 -5.92 3.88
C LEU A 50 17.10 -4.54 3.33
N ALA A 51 18.08 -3.70 2.99
CA ALA A 51 17.80 -2.38 2.38
C ALA A 51 17.15 -2.54 1.02
N ILE A 52 17.62 -3.50 0.23
CA ILE A 52 17.06 -3.77 -1.09
C ILE A 52 15.58 -4.13 -0.94
N TYR A 53 15.24 -5.04 -0.02
CA TYR A 53 13.84 -5.41 0.20
C TYR A 53 12.99 -4.23 0.68
N ASP A 54 13.51 -3.40 1.59
CA ASP A 54 12.80 -2.22 2.09
C ASP A 54 12.57 -1.17 0.98
N ILE A 55 13.58 -0.91 0.13
CA ILE A 55 13.45 0.01 -1.02
C ILE A 55 12.46 -0.53 -2.05
N LEU A 56 12.54 -1.83 -2.38
CA LEU A 56 11.59 -2.47 -3.30
C LEU A 56 10.17 -2.42 -2.74
N ALA A 57 9.99 -2.66 -1.44
CA ALA A 57 8.68 -2.59 -0.79
C ALA A 57 8.11 -1.16 -0.77
N ILE A 58 8.96 -0.14 -0.58
CA ILE A 58 8.58 1.28 -0.77
C ILE A 58 8.13 1.52 -2.21
N GLY A 59 8.89 1.05 -3.20
CA GLY A 59 8.52 1.18 -4.62
C GLY A 59 7.17 0.55 -4.94
N VAL A 60 6.93 -0.66 -4.46
CA VAL A 60 5.63 -1.37 -4.60
C VAL A 60 4.50 -0.59 -3.93
N ALA A 61 4.71 -0.10 -2.70
CA ALA A 61 3.70 0.71 -2.00
C ALA A 61 3.43 2.05 -2.69
N ALA A 62 4.45 2.70 -3.25
CA ALA A 62 4.30 3.96 -3.96
C ALA A 62 3.56 3.80 -5.29
N VAL A 63 3.85 2.75 -6.06
CA VAL A 63 3.13 2.43 -7.29
C VAL A 63 1.68 2.04 -7.00
N SER A 64 1.44 1.21 -5.99
CA SER A 64 0.08 0.89 -5.53
C SER A 64 -0.68 2.14 -5.09
N LEU A 65 -0.06 3.02 -4.29
CA LEU A 65 -0.64 4.29 -3.87
C LEU A 65 -0.97 5.19 -5.07
N TRP A 66 -0.10 5.24 -6.08
CA TRP A 66 -0.36 5.96 -7.33
C TRP A 66 -1.62 5.44 -8.02
N PHE A 67 -1.77 4.13 -8.18
CA PHE A 67 -2.99 3.54 -8.76
C PHE A 67 -4.24 3.84 -7.93
N ILE A 68 -4.14 3.80 -6.59
CA ILE A 68 -5.24 4.12 -5.68
C ILE A 68 -5.66 5.61 -5.82
N VAL A 69 -4.70 6.54 -5.88
CA VAL A 69 -4.96 7.98 -6.06
C VAL A 69 -5.59 8.27 -7.43
N GLN A 70 -5.17 7.56 -8.47
CA GLN A 70 -5.75 7.66 -9.82
C GLN A 70 -7.10 6.94 -9.96
N LYS A 71 -7.70 6.46 -8.86
CA LYS A 71 -8.96 5.70 -8.84
C LYS A 71 -8.95 4.45 -9.73
N PHE A 72 -7.77 3.92 -10.05
CA PHE A 72 -7.62 2.68 -10.79
C PHE A 72 -7.75 1.50 -9.83
N TYR A 73 -8.99 1.22 -9.40
CA TYR A 73 -9.30 0.13 -8.48
C TYR A 73 -9.56 -1.16 -9.24
N TRP A 74 -8.50 -1.78 -9.77
CA TRP A 74 -8.60 -3.15 -10.24
C TRP A 74 -8.20 -4.11 -9.12
N LEU A 75 -9.18 -4.77 -8.49
CA LEU A 75 -8.98 -5.69 -7.35
C LEU A 75 -7.87 -6.72 -7.61
N LYS A 76 -7.74 -7.20 -8.85
CA LYS A 76 -6.65 -8.10 -9.25
C LYS A 76 -5.27 -7.45 -9.18
N VAL A 77 -5.13 -6.19 -9.59
CA VAL A 77 -3.85 -5.46 -9.54
C VAL A 77 -3.47 -5.10 -8.12
N GLU A 78 -4.41 -4.63 -7.31
CA GLU A 78 -4.12 -4.34 -5.90
C GLU A 78 -3.81 -5.61 -5.11
N ALA A 79 -4.46 -6.75 -5.41
CA ALA A 79 -4.10 -8.04 -4.85
C ALA A 79 -2.64 -8.43 -5.20
N VAL A 80 -2.20 -8.21 -6.44
CA VAL A 80 -0.82 -8.47 -6.86
C VAL A 80 0.17 -7.61 -6.07
N PHE A 81 -0.09 -6.30 -5.93
CA PHE A 81 0.78 -5.43 -5.13
C PHE A 81 0.85 -5.85 -3.67
N ASN A 82 -0.28 -6.23 -3.07
CA ASN A 82 -0.30 -6.72 -1.70
C ASN A 82 0.48 -8.02 -1.53
N ILE A 83 0.34 -8.98 -2.46
CA ILE A 83 1.09 -10.25 -2.42
C ILE A 83 2.60 -9.98 -2.53
N ILE A 84 3.02 -9.12 -3.47
CA ILE A 84 4.44 -8.74 -3.60
C ILE A 84 4.95 -8.09 -2.32
N GLY A 85 4.18 -7.15 -1.74
CA GLY A 85 4.52 -6.48 -0.49
C GLY A 85 4.65 -7.45 0.69
N MET A 86 3.76 -8.45 0.78
CA MET A 86 3.85 -9.52 1.79
C MET A 86 5.12 -10.37 1.61
N VAL A 87 5.43 -10.79 0.38
CA VAL A 87 6.63 -11.59 0.09
C VAL A 87 7.90 -10.82 0.46
N LEU A 88 7.98 -9.53 0.09
CA LEU A 88 9.11 -8.67 0.45
C LEU A 88 9.22 -8.50 1.97
N SER A 89 8.09 -8.32 2.67
CA SER A 89 8.09 -8.18 4.13
C SER A 89 8.56 -9.48 4.82
N ILE A 90 8.16 -10.65 4.34
CA ILE A 90 8.63 -11.94 4.85
C ILE A 90 10.14 -12.11 4.61
N ALA A 91 10.64 -11.69 3.44
CA ALA A 91 12.06 -11.70 3.13
C ALA A 91 12.85 -10.75 4.06
N SER A 92 12.34 -9.54 4.31
CA SER A 92 12.93 -8.58 5.27
C SER A 92 12.97 -9.16 6.68
N ILE A 93 11.86 -9.74 7.17
CA ILE A 93 11.79 -10.38 8.49
C ILE A 93 12.82 -11.52 8.60
N SER A 94 12.86 -12.41 7.61
CA SER A 94 13.78 -13.55 7.60
C SER A 94 15.24 -13.10 7.65
N THR A 95 15.56 -12.05 6.90
CA THR A 95 16.91 -11.47 6.86
C THR A 95 17.25 -10.75 8.17
N SER A 96 16.31 -10.01 8.75
CA SER A 96 16.47 -9.31 10.03
C SER A 96 16.77 -10.29 11.18
N PHE A 97 16.12 -11.46 11.24
CA PHE A 97 16.41 -12.49 12.25
C PHE A 97 17.79 -13.10 12.11
N VAL A 98 18.28 -13.32 10.88
CA VAL A 98 19.62 -13.85 10.62
C VAL A 98 20.70 -12.84 11.02
N VAL A 99 20.43 -11.55 10.83
CA VAL A 99 21.39 -10.46 11.04
C VAL A 99 21.53 -10.05 12.49
N THR A 100 20.40 -9.85 13.17
CA THR A 100 20.39 -9.14 14.46
C THR A 100 20.64 -10.07 15.65
N LEU A 101 20.39 -11.38 15.52
CA LEU A 101 20.40 -12.38 16.62
C LEU A 101 19.54 -11.98 17.85
N VAL A 102 18.82 -10.85 17.77
CA VAL A 102 17.99 -10.25 18.80
C VAL A 102 16.58 -10.16 18.23
N PRO A 103 15.69 -11.09 18.60
CA PRO A 103 14.34 -11.20 18.04
C PRO A 103 13.48 -9.93 18.17
N ALA A 104 13.78 -9.09 19.17
CA ALA A 104 12.99 -7.93 19.58
C ALA A 104 13.66 -6.57 19.25
N SER A 105 14.37 -6.48 18.13
CA SER A 105 14.86 -5.18 17.66
C SER A 105 13.71 -4.27 17.18
N ILE A 106 13.91 -2.95 17.22
CA ILE A 106 12.95 -1.98 16.64
C ILE A 106 12.72 -2.29 15.16
N GLN A 107 13.77 -2.73 14.46
CA GLN A 107 13.72 -3.08 13.05
C GLN A 107 12.82 -4.29 12.77
N SER A 108 12.96 -5.39 13.53
CA SER A 108 12.08 -6.56 13.38
C SER A 108 10.62 -6.21 13.68
N LEU A 109 10.35 -5.34 14.65
CA LEU A 109 9.00 -4.84 14.93
C LEU A 109 8.43 -4.03 13.74
N THR A 110 9.24 -3.16 13.12
CA THR A 110 8.78 -2.39 11.95
C THR A 110 8.41 -3.29 10.77
N HIS A 111 9.16 -4.38 10.53
CA HIS A 111 8.84 -5.32 9.45
C HIS A 111 7.58 -6.16 9.76
N ILE A 112 7.37 -6.57 11.02
CA ILE A 112 6.14 -7.27 11.44
C ILE A 112 4.90 -6.38 11.28
N LEU A 113 5.00 -5.10 11.67
CA LEU A 113 3.93 -4.12 11.48
C LEU A 113 3.65 -3.90 9.99
N THR A 114 4.71 -3.82 9.18
CA THR A 114 4.60 -3.66 7.72
C THR A 114 3.87 -4.86 7.09
N LEU A 115 4.24 -6.09 7.47
CA LEU A 115 3.54 -7.30 7.01
C LEU A 115 2.06 -7.29 7.42
N SER A 116 1.77 -6.87 8.65
CA SER A 116 0.39 -6.79 9.16
C SER A 116 -0.45 -5.79 8.35
N LEU A 117 0.13 -4.66 7.95
CA LEU A 117 -0.52 -3.66 7.10
C LEU A 117 -0.75 -4.16 5.67
N TRP A 118 0.16 -4.97 5.12
CA TRP A 118 -0.04 -5.62 3.82
C TRP A 118 -1.19 -6.64 3.87
N ILE A 119 -1.25 -7.47 4.92
CA ILE A 119 -2.36 -8.43 5.11
C ILE A 119 -3.68 -7.70 5.27
N PHE A 120 -3.70 -6.66 6.10
CA PHE A 120 -4.88 -5.82 6.29
C PHE A 120 -5.33 -5.16 4.98
N SER A 121 -4.38 -4.61 4.21
CA SER A 121 -4.67 -4.01 2.90
C SER A 121 -5.24 -5.05 1.92
N ALA A 122 -4.69 -6.26 1.88
CA ALA A 122 -5.19 -7.33 1.03
C ALA A 122 -6.63 -7.72 1.40
N PHE A 123 -6.90 -7.89 2.70
CA PHE A 123 -8.24 -8.20 3.20
C PHE A 123 -9.23 -7.08 2.91
N TRP A 124 -8.82 -5.83 3.14
CA TRP A 124 -9.67 -4.67 2.91
C TRP A 124 -9.98 -4.46 1.42
N ALA A 125 -8.97 -4.60 0.55
CA ALA A 125 -9.17 -4.58 -0.89
C ALA A 125 -10.15 -5.69 -1.31
N TRP A 126 -9.95 -6.93 -0.84
CA TRP A 126 -10.86 -8.03 -1.14
C TRP A 126 -12.32 -7.76 -0.72
N ARG A 127 -12.53 -7.11 0.43
CA ARG A 127 -13.85 -6.78 0.95
C ARG A 127 -14.53 -5.63 0.21
N GLU A 128 -13.81 -4.55 -0.08
CA GLU A 128 -14.39 -3.26 -0.47
C GLU A 128 -14.17 -2.89 -1.95
N THR A 129 -13.24 -3.53 -2.68
CA THR A 129 -13.11 -3.30 -4.13
C THR A 129 -14.02 -4.23 -4.94
N TYR A 130 -15.02 -3.66 -5.60
CA TYR A 130 -15.77 -4.36 -6.65
C TYR A 130 -14.92 -4.46 -7.92
N ASN A 131 -15.18 -5.44 -8.80
CA ASN A 131 -14.51 -5.61 -10.11
C ASN A 131 -14.88 -4.50 -11.11
N ASN A 132 -15.00 -3.25 -10.67
CA ASN A 132 -15.17 -2.12 -11.57
C ASN A 132 -13.79 -1.61 -11.93
N VAL A 133 -13.24 -2.15 -13.03
CA VAL A 133 -12.40 -1.31 -13.88
C VAL A 133 -13.32 -0.14 -14.22
N SER A 134 -13.09 1.06 -13.70
CA SER A 134 -13.83 2.20 -14.22
C SER A 134 -13.36 2.35 -15.66
N ASN A 135 -14.09 1.72 -16.58
CA ASN A 135 -13.83 1.80 -18.03
C ASN A 135 -13.75 3.27 -18.44
N LEU A 136 -14.46 4.13 -17.70
CA LEU A 136 -14.34 5.59 -17.70
C LEU A 136 -12.90 6.12 -17.67
N PHE A 137 -12.04 5.66 -16.75
CA PHE A 137 -10.69 6.20 -16.65
C PHE A 137 -9.79 5.78 -17.80
N ILE A 138 -10.06 4.64 -18.45
CA ILE A 138 -9.30 4.17 -19.62
C ILE A 138 -9.77 4.89 -20.89
N THR A 139 -11.07 5.19 -21.02
CA THR A 139 -11.61 5.94 -22.17
C THR A 139 -11.38 7.46 -22.08
N GLU A 140 -11.33 8.02 -20.88
CA GLU A 140 -11.14 9.46 -20.63
C GLU A 140 -9.70 9.81 -20.21
N TRP A 141 -8.76 8.85 -20.23
CA TRP A 141 -7.38 9.11 -19.80
C TRP A 141 -6.71 10.19 -20.66
N GLY A 142 -6.53 11.39 -20.09
CA GLY A 142 -5.97 12.54 -20.79
C GLY A 142 -7.00 13.49 -21.41
N ALA A 143 -8.29 13.18 -21.34
CA ALA A 143 -9.37 14.14 -21.56
C ALA A 143 -9.56 14.91 -20.24
N GLY A 144 -9.36 16.23 -20.28
CA GLY A 144 -9.58 17.08 -19.10
C GLY A 144 -11.07 17.28 -18.83
N THR A 145 -11.77 16.22 -18.45
CA THR A 145 -13.20 16.27 -18.10
C THR A 145 -13.39 16.50 -16.60
N ASP A 146 -14.33 17.39 -16.28
CA ASP A 146 -14.57 17.90 -14.93
C ASP A 146 -15.11 16.79 -14.01
N GLU A 147 -14.70 16.82 -12.73
CA GLU A 147 -15.02 15.81 -11.71
C GLU A 147 -16.52 15.47 -11.59
N THR A 148 -17.40 16.40 -11.99
CA THR A 148 -18.87 16.23 -12.01
C THR A 148 -19.37 15.21 -13.03
N GLU A 149 -18.66 15.00 -14.13
CA GLU A 149 -19.09 14.09 -15.22
C GLU A 149 -18.78 12.63 -14.88
N ILE A 150 -17.65 12.40 -14.20
CA ILE A 150 -17.28 11.09 -13.66
C ILE A 150 -18.26 10.64 -12.57
N GLU A 151 -18.69 11.55 -11.68
CA GLU A 151 -19.66 11.26 -10.62
C GLU A 151 -21.06 10.94 -11.16
N TYR A 152 -21.45 11.56 -12.28
CA TYR A 152 -22.70 11.28 -12.98
C TYR A 152 -22.71 9.91 -13.66
N LEU A 153 -21.58 9.51 -14.23
CA LEU A 153 -21.44 8.21 -14.90
C LEU A 153 -21.34 7.04 -13.90
N GLU A 154 -20.84 7.28 -12.69
CA GLU A 154 -20.82 6.30 -11.59
C GLU A 154 -22.20 6.02 -10.98
N GLN A 155 -23.18 6.91 -11.16
CA GLN A 155 -24.55 6.73 -10.66
C GLN A 155 -25.48 6.03 -11.64
N ASN A 156 -25.09 5.93 -12.91
CA ASN A 156 -25.93 5.43 -14.00
C ASN A 156 -25.44 4.08 -14.59
N PHE A 157 -24.43 3.46 -13.98
CA PHE A 157 -23.92 2.11 -14.25
C PHE A 157 -23.84 1.30 -12.96
#